data_AF-A0A9D0W0I0-F1
#
_entry.id   AF-A0A9D0W0I0-F1
#
_cell.length_a   1.000
_cell.length_b   1.000
_cell.length_c   1.000
_cell.angle_alpha   90.00
_cell.angle_beta   90.00
_cell.angle_gamma   90.00
#
_symmetry.space_group_name_H-M   'P 1'
#
loop_
_entity.id
_entity.type
_entity.pdbx_description
1 polymer ?
#
loop_
_entity_poly.entity_id
_entity_poly.type
_entity_poly.pdbx_seq_one_letter_code
_entity_poly.pdbx_strand_id
1 'polypeptide(L)'
;MSTELTQSHFELFALPERYAVDRAALDSRYRELQRGVHPDRFASASDQARRISMQQATQINEAYQTLRDPLKRARYLLALRGHAIDDQKTTAGDPAFLMQQMELREEMGELRQATDPLAALDGLLARVRA
;
A
#
# COMPACT_ATOMS: atom_id res chain seq x y z
N MET A 1 8.08 -27.04 -18.46
CA MET A 1 6.79 -26.71 -17.81
C MET A 1 7.10 -25.75 -16.68
N SER A 2 6.96 -24.46 -16.95
CA SER A 2 7.27 -23.38 -16.00
C SER A 2 5.95 -22.94 -15.39
N THR A 3 5.60 -23.48 -14.23
CA THR A 3 4.36 -23.13 -13.52
C THR A 3 4.44 -21.70 -12.99
N GLU A 4 3.79 -20.78 -13.70
CA GLU A 4 3.00 -19.64 -13.20
C GLU A 4 3.49 -18.98 -11.89
N LEU A 5 4.57 -18.19 -11.95
CA LEU A 5 4.99 -17.31 -10.85
C LEU A 5 4.74 -15.81 -11.12
N THR A 6 3.87 -15.48 -12.08
CA THR A 6 3.48 -14.12 -12.43
C THR A 6 1.99 -13.88 -12.21
N GLN A 7 1.43 -14.47 -11.16
CA GLN A 7 0.06 -14.16 -10.76
C GLN A 7 0.03 -12.74 -10.18
N SER A 8 -0.88 -11.89 -10.66
CA SER A 8 -1.02 -10.53 -10.12
C SER A 8 -1.52 -10.56 -8.67
N HIS A 9 -1.32 -9.49 -7.91
CA HIS A 9 -1.87 -9.40 -6.55
C HIS A 9 -3.40 -9.56 -6.54
N PHE A 10 -4.08 -9.09 -7.59
CA PHE A 10 -5.53 -9.23 -7.71
C PHE A 10 -5.94 -10.67 -7.94
N GLU A 11 -5.25 -11.38 -8.83
CA GLU A 11 -5.48 -12.79 -9.09
C GLU A 11 -5.21 -13.64 -7.83
N LEU A 12 -4.17 -13.32 -7.05
CA LEU A 12 -3.87 -13.99 -5.78
C LEU A 12 -5.05 -13.93 -4.79
N PHE A 13 -5.75 -12.80 -4.72
CA PHE A 13 -6.93 -12.64 -3.87
C PHE A 13 -8.26 -12.96 -4.58
N ALA A 14 -8.23 -13.44 -5.82
CA ALA A 14 -9.41 -13.65 -6.66
C ALA A 14 -10.31 -12.39 -6.73
N LEU A 15 -9.69 -11.23 -6.93
CA LEU A 15 -10.33 -9.93 -7.07
C LEU A 15 -10.19 -9.40 -8.50
N PRO A 16 -11.14 -8.57 -8.99
CA PRO A 16 -10.98 -7.92 -10.28
C PRO A 16 -9.84 -6.89 -10.26
N GLU A 17 -9.08 -6.82 -11.35
CA GLU A 17 -7.98 -5.86 -11.56
C GLU A 17 -8.50 -4.44 -11.82
N ARG A 18 -8.96 -3.78 -10.76
CA ARG A 18 -9.47 -2.41 -10.82
C ARG A 18 -9.09 -1.63 -9.58
N TYR A 19 -9.14 -0.30 -9.69
CA TYR A 19 -8.82 0.57 -8.56
C TYR A 19 -9.79 0.42 -7.39
N ALA A 20 -11.09 0.22 -7.66
CA ALA A 20 -12.09 0.00 -6.63
C ALA A 20 -12.02 -1.45 -6.11
N VAL A 21 -11.45 -1.61 -4.91
CA VAL A 21 -11.34 -2.90 -4.22
C VAL A 21 -12.34 -2.98 -3.09
N ASP A 22 -13.10 -4.08 -3.05
CA ASP A 22 -13.90 -4.45 -1.89
C ASP A 22 -12.95 -4.88 -0.75
N ARG A 23 -12.89 -4.05 0.30
CA ARG A 23 -12.03 -4.30 1.46
C ARG A 23 -12.47 -5.52 2.26
N ALA A 24 -13.76 -5.79 2.37
CA ALA A 24 -14.24 -6.94 3.12
C ALA A 24 -13.85 -8.24 2.40
N ALA A 25 -13.98 -8.27 1.08
CA ALA A 25 -13.53 -9.41 0.26
C ALA A 25 -12.00 -9.60 0.36
N LEU A 26 -11.21 -8.53 0.26
CA LEU A 26 -9.76 -8.57 0.42
C LEU A 26 -9.34 -9.13 1.78
N ASP A 27 -9.93 -8.62 2.87
CA ASP A 27 -9.64 -9.05 4.23
C ASP A 27 -10.01 -10.53 4.46
N SER A 28 -11.14 -10.99 3.91
CA SER A 28 -11.54 -12.40 3.98
C SER A 28 -10.53 -13.31 3.29
N ARG A 29 -10.17 -12.97 2.05
CA ARG A 29 -9.21 -13.75 1.24
C ARG A 29 -7.83 -13.76 1.86
N TYR A 30 -7.38 -12.64 2.42
CA TYR A 30 -6.14 -12.57 3.18
C TYR A 30 -6.12 -13.55 4.36
N ARG A 31 -7.19 -13.60 5.18
CA ARG A 31 -7.29 -14.54 6.30
C ARG A 31 -7.37 -15.99 5.86
N GLU A 32 -8.00 -16.28 4.72
CA GLU A 32 -8.02 -17.63 4.12
C GLU A 32 -6.62 -18.09 3.71
N LEU A 33 -5.90 -17.25 2.97
CA LEU A 33 -4.55 -17.55 2.49
C LEU A 33 -3.54 -17.65 3.63
N GLN A 34 -3.58 -16.72 4.60
CA GLN A 34 -2.72 -16.74 5.79
C GLN A 34 -2.85 -18.04 6.61
N ARG A 35 -4.08 -18.56 6.75
CA ARG A 35 -4.31 -19.86 7.41
C ARG A 35 -3.68 -21.04 6.68
N GLY A 36 -3.49 -20.93 5.36
CA GLY A 36 -2.85 -21.95 4.54
C GLY A 36 -1.32 -21.99 4.69
N VAL A 37 -0.70 -20.85 4.99
CA VAL A 37 0.77 -20.67 5.02
C VAL A 37 1.32 -20.39 6.42
N HIS A 38 0.49 -20.54 7.46
CA HIS A 38 0.87 -20.20 8.83
C HIS A 38 2.03 -21.10 9.33
N PRO A 39 3.09 -20.53 9.94
CA PRO A 39 4.27 -21.28 10.39
C PRO A 39 3.94 -22.50 11.27
N ASP A 40 2.92 -22.40 12.11
CA ASP A 40 2.48 -23.50 13.00
C ASP A 40 2.07 -24.76 12.22
N ARG A 41 1.54 -24.63 11.00
CA ARG A 41 1.20 -25.80 10.16
C ARG A 41 2.42 -26.50 9.60
N PHE A 42 3.55 -25.80 9.54
CA PHE A 42 4.81 -26.30 8.99
C PHE A 42 5.90 -26.49 10.05
N ALA A 43 5.56 -26.35 11.34
CA ALA A 43 6.50 -26.53 12.45
C ALA A 43 7.12 -27.94 12.46
N SER A 44 6.34 -28.96 12.08
CA SER A 44 6.80 -30.34 11.93
C SER A 44 7.21 -30.71 10.49
N ALA A 45 7.21 -29.74 9.56
CA ALA A 45 7.55 -29.98 8.16
C ALA A 45 9.07 -29.89 7.92
N SER A 46 9.52 -30.33 6.74
CA SER A 46 10.91 -30.20 6.30
C SER A 46 11.35 -28.74 6.20
N ASP A 47 12.65 -28.48 6.31
CA ASP A 47 13.20 -27.12 6.19
C ASP A 47 12.91 -26.49 4.82
N GLN A 48 12.79 -27.32 3.77
CA GLN A 48 12.36 -26.85 2.46
C GLN A 48 10.90 -26.37 2.48
N ALA A 49 9.99 -27.15 3.08
CA ALA A 49 8.59 -26.78 3.19
C ALA A 49 8.39 -25.52 4.05
N ARG A 50 9.15 -25.37 5.15
CA ARG A 50 9.12 -24.15 5.98
C ARG A 50 9.57 -22.91 5.21
N ARG A 51 10.65 -23.03 4.42
CA ARG A 51 11.14 -21.91 3.58
C ARG A 51 10.11 -21.48 2.54
N ILE A 52 9.49 -22.46 1.86
CA ILE A 52 8.43 -22.17 0.87
C ILE A 52 7.24 -21.47 1.54
N SER A 53 6.79 -21.98 2.69
CA SER A 53 5.70 -21.36 3.46
C SER A 53 6.01 -19.91 3.84
N MET A 54 7.24 -19.62 4.25
CA MET A 54 7.67 -18.27 4.62
C MET A 54 7.73 -17.31 3.42
N GLN A 55 8.16 -17.80 2.25
CA GLN A 55 8.13 -17.02 1.01
C GLN A 55 6.69 -16.70 0.59
N GLN A 56 5.79 -17.68 0.65
CA GLN A 56 4.37 -17.47 0.35
C GLN A 56 3.71 -16.49 1.32
N ALA A 57 3.98 -16.60 2.62
CA ALA A 57 3.46 -15.66 3.62
C ALA A 57 3.93 -14.23 3.36
N THR A 58 5.20 -14.06 2.98
CA THR A 58 5.74 -12.74 2.60
C THR A 58 5.02 -12.18 1.37
N GLN A 59 4.84 -12.99 0.32
CA GLN A 59 4.14 -12.58 -0.90
C GLN A 59 2.68 -12.18 -0.63
N ILE A 60 1.95 -12.97 0.17
CA ILE A 60 0.56 -12.67 0.55
C ILE A 60 0.49 -11.34 1.32
N ASN A 61 1.43 -11.10 2.24
CA ASN A 61 1.48 -9.86 3.02
C ASN A 61 1.74 -8.64 2.13
N GLU A 62 2.72 -8.73 1.24
CA GLU A 62 3.05 -7.64 0.31
C GLU A 62 1.88 -7.32 -0.61
N ALA A 63 1.25 -8.34 -1.19
CA ALA A 63 0.08 -8.20 -2.03
C ALA A 63 -1.08 -7.53 -1.27
N TYR A 64 -1.36 -7.99 -0.04
CA TYR A 64 -2.41 -7.43 0.79
C TYR A 64 -2.15 -5.95 1.13
N GLN A 65 -0.93 -5.61 1.56
CA GLN A 65 -0.57 -4.23 1.88
C GLN A 65 -0.65 -3.32 0.65
N THR A 66 -0.27 -3.85 -0.52
CA THR A 66 -0.35 -3.13 -1.80
C THR A 66 -1.80 -2.86 -2.20
N LEU A 67 -2.69 -3.86 -2.11
CA LEU A 67 -4.08 -3.70 -2.50
C LEU A 67 -4.93 -2.97 -1.46
N ARG A 68 -4.54 -2.96 -0.17
CA ARG A 68 -5.32 -2.28 0.88
C ARG A 68 -5.12 -0.77 0.88
N ASP A 69 -3.89 -0.32 0.64
CA ASP A 69 -3.51 1.09 0.58
C ASP A 69 -3.90 1.69 -0.79
N PRO A 70 -4.74 2.74 -0.83
CA PRO A 70 -5.18 3.33 -2.10
C PRO A 70 -4.04 3.88 -2.97
N LEU A 71 -2.98 4.44 -2.38
CA LEU A 71 -1.85 5.01 -3.11
C LEU A 71 -0.98 3.90 -3.68
N LYS A 72 -0.61 2.90 -2.87
CA LYS A 72 0.15 1.73 -3.35
C LYS A 72 -0.62 0.98 -4.44
N ARG A 73 -1.94 0.84 -4.29
CA ARG A 73 -2.80 0.20 -5.30
C ARG A 73 -2.81 0.97 -6.62
N ALA A 74 -2.91 2.30 -6.58
CA ALA A 74 -2.82 3.13 -7.79
C ALA A 74 -1.47 2.92 -8.50
N ARG A 75 -0.35 2.99 -7.75
CA ARG A 75 0.99 2.77 -8.29
C ARG A 75 1.14 1.38 -8.89
N TYR A 76 0.63 0.36 -8.21
CA TYR A 76 0.67 -1.02 -8.68
C TYR A 76 -0.09 -1.21 -9.99
N LEU A 77 -1.31 -0.67 -10.08
CA LEU A 77 -2.10 -0.70 -11.32
C LEU A 77 -1.39 0.01 -12.49
N LEU A 78 -0.74 1.14 -12.22
CA LEU A 78 0.05 1.86 -13.23
C LEU A 78 1.27 1.03 -13.66
N ALA A 79 1.97 0.40 -12.72
CA ALA A 79 3.10 -0.47 -13.00
C ALA A 79 2.70 -1.69 -13.85
N LEU A 80 1.54 -2.31 -13.58
CA LEU A 80 0.98 -3.38 -14.41
C LEU A 80 0.72 -2.95 -15.86
N ARG A 81 0.54 -1.65 -16.12
CA ARG A 81 0.36 -1.07 -17.45
C ARG A 81 1.67 -0.51 -18.05
N GLY A 82 2.81 -0.74 -17.40
CA GLY A 82 4.12 -0.25 -17.86
C GLY A 82 4.41 1.21 -17.48
N HIS A 83 3.59 1.83 -16.64
CA HIS A 83 3.80 3.19 -16.15
C HIS A 83 4.44 3.15 -14.76
N ALA A 84 5.78 3.13 -14.72
CA ALA A 84 6.51 3.30 -13.47
C ALA A 84 6.50 4.77 -13.03
N ILE A 85 6.05 5.05 -11.80
CA ILE A 85 6.12 6.40 -11.24
C ILE A 85 7.49 6.61 -10.61
N ASP A 86 8.21 7.62 -11.11
CA ASP A 86 9.42 8.16 -10.49
C ASP A 86 9.04 9.40 -9.67
N ASP A 87 9.02 9.27 -8.35
CA ASP A 87 8.57 10.32 -7.43
C ASP A 87 9.43 11.57 -7.50
N GLN A 88 10.74 11.41 -7.77
CA GLN A 88 11.68 12.52 -7.82
C GLN A 88 11.49 13.34 -9.11
N LYS A 89 11.32 12.67 -10.25
CA LYS A 89 11.10 13.36 -11.54
C LYS A 89 9.71 13.98 -11.63
N THR A 90 8.69 13.30 -11.10
CA THR A 90 7.29 13.76 -11.23
C THR A 90 7.03 14.98 -10.35
N THR A 91 7.53 15.00 -9.12
CA THR A 91 7.29 16.11 -8.17
C THR A 91 8.07 17.37 -8.56
N ALA A 92 9.24 17.24 -9.21
CA ALA A 92 10.03 18.37 -9.69
C ALA A 92 9.44 19.08 -10.92
N GLY A 93 8.47 18.47 -11.61
CA GLY A 93 7.86 18.99 -12.83
C GLY A 93 6.75 20.02 -12.64
N ASP A 94 6.29 20.24 -11.40
CA ASP A 94 5.19 21.16 -11.09
C ASP A 94 5.61 22.18 -10.00
N PRO A 95 6.13 23.35 -10.40
CA PRO A 95 6.56 24.39 -9.46
C PRO A 95 5.43 24.92 -8.57
N ALA A 96 4.19 24.97 -9.05
CA ALA A 96 3.06 25.47 -8.28
C ALA A 96 2.71 24.49 -7.15
N PHE A 97 2.70 23.19 -7.45
CA PHE A 97 2.50 22.15 -6.44
C PHE A 97 3.63 22.12 -5.41
N LEU A 98 4.89 22.29 -5.84
CA LEU A 98 6.03 22.39 -4.92
C LEU A 98 5.90 23.59 -3.97
N MET A 99 5.49 24.75 -4.48
CA MET A 99 5.26 25.95 -3.67
C MET A 99 4.17 25.69 -2.63
N GLN A 100 3.04 25.09 -3.04
CA GLN A 100 1.98 24.69 -2.12
C GLN A 100 2.48 23.73 -1.02
N GLN A 101 3.35 22.77 -1.36
CA GLN A 101 3.95 21.88 -0.34
C GLN A 101 4.87 22.63 0.63
N MET A 102 5.61 23.62 0.17
CA MET A 102 6.47 24.45 1.00
C MET A 102 5.65 25.30 1.97
N GLU A 103 4.61 25.97 1.48
CA GLU A 103 3.68 26.77 2.29
C GLU A 103 3.02 25.92 3.38
N LEU A 104 2.53 24.72 3.04
CA LEU A 104 1.95 23.80 4.02
C LEU A 104 2.96 23.37 5.10
N ARG A 105 4.24 23.18 4.73
CA ARG A 105 5.31 22.84 5.69
C ARG A 105 5.64 24.01 6.62
N GLU A 106 5.67 25.22 6.08
CA GLU A 106 5.89 26.44 6.86
C GLU A 106 4.77 26.65 7.88
N GLU A 107 3.52 26.59 7.44
CA GLU A 107 2.35 26.71 8.30
C GLU A 107 2.34 25.65 9.41
N MET A 108 2.62 24.38 9.08
CA MET A 108 2.79 23.33 10.10
C MET A 108 3.89 23.64 11.13
N GLY A 109 4.96 24.32 10.71
CA GLY A 109 6.03 24.76 11.60
C GLY A 109 5.56 25.85 12.57
N GLU A 110 4.75 26.79 12.07
CA GLU A 110 4.17 27.89 12.85
C GLU A 110 3.11 27.42 13.85
N LEU A 111 2.36 26.36 13.53
CA LEU A 111 1.33 25.79 14.43
C LEU A 111 1.86 25.51 15.83
N ARG A 112 3.13 25.11 15.97
CA ARG A 112 3.76 24.83 17.27
C ARG A 112 3.83 26.05 18.18
N GLN A 113 3.80 27.26 17.62
CA GLN A 113 3.87 28.53 18.32
C GLN A 113 2.48 29.19 18.49
N ALA A 114 1.43 28.58 17.94
CA ALA A 114 0.06 29.07 18.08
C ALA A 114 -0.39 29.01 19.54
N THR A 115 -1.34 29.88 19.89
CA THR A 115 -1.97 29.90 21.22
C THR A 115 -2.69 28.58 21.52
N ASP A 116 -3.28 27.95 20.51
CA ASP A 116 -3.84 26.59 20.57
C ASP A 116 -3.38 25.76 19.34
N PRO A 117 -2.25 25.04 19.47
CA PRO A 117 -1.68 24.25 18.37
C PRO A 117 -2.59 23.12 17.87
N LEU A 118 -3.43 22.55 18.73
CA LEU A 118 -4.28 21.41 18.36
C LEU A 118 -5.49 21.89 17.55
N ALA A 119 -6.15 22.96 17.99
CA ALA A 119 -7.24 23.55 17.23
C ALA A 119 -6.76 24.07 15.86
N ALA A 120 -5.57 24.67 15.81
CA ALA A 120 -4.99 25.15 14.56
C ALA A 120 -4.59 23.99 13.62
N LEU A 121 -4.10 22.86 14.17
CA LEU A 121 -3.87 21.63 13.40
C LEU A 121 -5.16 21.05 12.82
N ASP A 122 -6.26 21.04 13.57
CA ASP A 122 -7.56 20.57 13.08
C ASP A 122 -8.05 21.41 11.90
N GLY A 123 -7.88 22.74 11.97
CA GLY A 123 -8.18 23.65 10.87
C GLY A 123 -7.36 23.38 9.60
N LEU A 124 -6.05 23.17 9.76
CA LEU A 124 -5.17 22.79 8.65
C LEU A 124 -5.59 21.45 8.03
N LEU A 125 -5.89 20.43 8.85
CA LEU A 125 -6.32 19.11 8.39
C LEU A 125 -7.65 19.17 7.63
N ALA A 126 -8.60 20.00 8.06
CA ALA A 126 -9.87 20.17 7.36
C ALA A 126 -9.68 20.73 5.94
N ARG A 127 -8.78 21.71 5.77
CA ARG A 127 -8.48 22.32 4.48
C ARG A 127 -7.74 21.37 3.53
N VAL A 128 -6.80 20.56 4.04
CA VAL A 128 -6.04 19.60 3.22
C VAL A 128 -6.90 18.41 2.79
N ARG A 129 -7.95 18.07 3.55
CA ARG A 129 -8.87 16.96 3.24
C ARG A 129 -10.07 17.35 2.38
N ALA A 130 -10.35 18.65 2.23
CA ALA A 130 -11.44 19.20 1.41
C ALA A 130 -11.11 19.06 -0.08
#